data_AF-A0A971XXD5-F1
#
_entry.id   AF-A0A971XXD5-F1
#
_cell.length_a   1.000
_cell.length_b   1.000
_cell.length_c   1.000
_cell.angle_alpha   90.00
_cell.angle_beta   90.00
_cell.angle_gamma   90.00
#
_symmetry.space_group_name_H-M   'P 1'
#
loop_
_entity.id
_entity.type
_entity.pdbx_description
1 polymer ?
#
loop_
_entity_poly.entity_id
_entity_poly.type
_entity_poly.pdbx_seq_one_letter_code
_entity_poly.pdbx_strand_id
1 'polypeptide(L)' 'MSQGLPLLGDRFPELEVVTTDGVKKLPDDYAGKWFVLF' A
#
# COMPACT_ATOMS: atom_id res chain seq x y z
N MET A 1 9.12 -12.86 0.88
CA MET A 1 8.67 -11.96 -0.21
C MET A 1 8.17 -12.85 -1.33
N SER A 2 6.85 -12.98 -1.50
CA SER A 2 6.26 -13.64 -2.66
C SER A 2 6.64 -12.83 -3.90
N GLN A 3 7.40 -13.44 -4.81
CA GLN A 3 7.80 -12.82 -6.08
C GLN A 3 6.62 -12.92 -7.07
N GLY A 4 5.54 -12.20 -6.81
CA GLY A 4 4.29 -12.25 -7.57
C GLY A 4 3.35 -11.10 -7.24
N LEU A 5 2.27 -10.97 -8.01
CA LEU A 5 1.20 -10.01 -7.71
C LEU A 5 0.60 -10.32 -6.33
N PRO A 6 0.33 -9.30 -5.49
CA PRO A 6 -0.36 -9.50 -4.22
C PRO A 6 -1.71 -10.18 -4.45
N LEU A 7 -2.01 -11.21 -3.67
CA LEU A 7 -3.29 -11.90 -3.73
C LEU A 7 -4.24 -11.35 -2.67
N LEU A 8 -5.54 -11.64 -2.84
CA LEU A 8 -6.54 -11.27 -1.85
C LEU A 8 -6.26 -12.01 -0.54
N GLY A 9 -6.19 -11.25 0.56
CA GLY A 9 -5.86 -11.76 1.89
C GLY A 9 -4.38 -11.68 2.25
N ASP A 10 -3.50 -11.41 1.28
CA ASP A 10 -2.10 -11.09 1.57
C ASP A 10 -1.97 -9.73 2.25
N ARG A 11 -0.92 -9.55 3.05
CA ARG A 11 -0.56 -8.22 3.55
C ARG A 11 -0.17 -7.33 2.38
N PHE A 12 -0.70 -6.10 2.37
CA PHE A 12 -0.28 -5.10 1.41
C PHE A 12 1.23 -4.83 1.57
N PRO A 13 2.00 -4.74 0.47
CA PRO A 13 3.44 -4.52 0.54
C PRO A 13 3.78 -3.14 1.12
N GLU A 14 4.89 -3.05 1.85
CA GLU A 14 5.42 -1.78 2.33
C GLU A 14 6.05 -0.99 1.18
N LEU A 15 5.52 0.20 0.88
CA LEU A 15 5.93 1.03 -0.25
C LEU A 15 6.06 2.50 0.15
N GLU A 16 7.12 3.17 -0.29
CA GLU A 16 7.25 4.62 -0.23
C GLU A 16 7.08 5.21 -1.64
N VAL A 17 6.02 5.97 -1.85
CA VAL A 17 5.60 6.45 -3.18
C VAL A 17 5.39 7.96 -3.20
N VAL A 18 5.70 8.60 -4.33
CA VAL A 18 5.42 10.02 -4.55
C VAL A 18 4.00 10.14 -5.13
N THR A 19 3.14 10.86 -4.42
CA THR A 19 1.76 11.16 -4.86
C THR A 19 1.61 12.65 -5.18
N THR A 20 0.47 13.04 -5.74
CA THR A 20 0.12 14.46 -5.94
C THR A 20 0.07 15.25 -4.64
N ASP A 21 -0.16 14.57 -3.51
CA ASP A 21 -0.22 15.15 -2.17
C ASP A 21 1.07 14.89 -1.36
N GLY A 22 2.19 14.67 -2.05
CA GLY A 22 3.50 14.42 -1.45
C GLY A 22 3.84 12.94 -1.28
N VAL A 23 4.90 12.65 -0.53
CA VAL A 23 5.37 11.27 -0.29
C VAL A 23 4.43 10.56 0.69
N LYS A 24 4.12 9.30 0.40
CA LYS A 24 3.28 8.42 1.22
C LYS A 24 3.94 7.08 1.50
N LYS A 25 3.72 6.55 2.70
CA LYS A 25 4.10 5.18 3.11
C LYS A 25 2.86 4.30 3.17
N LEU A 26 2.73 3.37 2.23
CA LEU A 26 1.61 2.42 2.17
C LEU A 26 2.03 1.08 2.79
N PRO A 27 1.16 0.40 3.54
CA PRO A 27 -0.19 0.81 3.94
C PRO A 27 -0.23 1.71 5.20
N ASP A 28 0.92 1.99 5.82
CA ASP A 28 1.05 2.62 7.15
C ASP A 28 0.31 3.95 7.31
N ASP A 29 0.40 4.84 6.32
CA ASP A 29 -0.26 6.16 6.35
C ASP A 29 -1.79 6.06 6.36
N TYR A 30 -2.34 4.90 5.98
CA TYR A 30 -3.77 4.60 5.97
C TYR A 30 -4.14 3.54 7.03
N ALA A 31 -3.26 3.23 7.99
CA ALA A 31 -3.55 2.28 9.04
C ALA A 31 -4.85 2.63 9.80
N GLY A 32 -5.73 1.65 9.96
CA GLY A 32 -7.04 1.83 10.60
C GLY A 32 -8.12 2.45 9.70
N LYS A 33 -7.82 2.75 8.44
CA LYS A 33 -8.78 3.21 7.43
C LYS A 33 -8.74 2.30 6.20
N TRP A 34 -9.88 2.15 5.54
CA TRP A 34 -9.93 1.49 4.25
C TRP A 34 -9.48 2.47 3.15
N PHE A 35 -8.68 1.99 2.20
CA PHE A 35 -8.33 2.71 0.98
C PHE A 35 -8.46 1.79 -0.23
N VAL A 36 -8.69 2.38 -1.40
CA VAL A 36 -8.83 1.67 -2.67
C VAL A 36 -7.79 2.25 -3.63
N LEU A 37 -6.86 1.43 -4.11
CA LEU A 37 -5.79 1.81 -5.03
C LEU A 37 -6.16 1.34 -6.46
N PHE A 38 -6.12 2.26 -7.43
CA PHE A 38 -6.40 2.04 -8.85
C PHE A 38 -5.34 2.72 -9.72
#